data_AF-A0A832HQK1-F1
#
_entry.id   AF-A0A832HQK1-F1
#
_cell.length_a   1.000
_cell.length_b   1.000
_cell.length_c   1.000
_cell.angle_alpha   90.00
_cell.angle_beta   90.00
_cell.angle_gamma   90.00
#
_symmetry.space_group_name_H-M   'P 1'
#
loop_
_entity.id
_entity.type
_entity.pdbx_description
1 polymer ?
#
loop_
_entity_poly.entity_id
_entity_poly.type
_entity_poly.pdbx_seq_one_letter_code
_entity_poly.pdbx_strand_id
1 'polypeptide(L)'
;MTRMAGAVTLVGMAFPGTWPALAVPTGRVPDTPIPSGKPLRVKPVLVYHLEQRREKTSWRSYGGLRTQDDVAQEINRIDGELRTLASKAEFPVTLLPLSTISSDPEVQPVADCAADVFLVFGASGAQSWLEKLAASGKHNILFVRHKSGPVYLWYEIAHWRLLRKSEDEKTE
;
A
#
# COMPACT_ATOMS: atom_id res chain seq x y z
N MET A 1 -61.42 45.63 15.77
CA MET A 1 -61.12 44.20 15.60
C MET A 1 -59.79 44.09 14.87
N THR A 2 -58.70 43.96 15.63
CA THR A 2 -57.31 43.98 15.15
C THR A 2 -56.83 42.54 15.04
N ARG A 3 -56.42 42.09 13.85
CA ARG A 3 -55.76 40.80 13.65
C ARG A 3 -54.24 41.00 13.70
N MET A 4 -53.60 40.40 14.71
CA MET A 4 -52.14 40.30 14.82
C MET A 4 -51.61 39.21 13.87
N ALA A 5 -50.59 39.56 13.07
CA ALA A 5 -49.81 38.62 12.28
C ALA A 5 -48.70 38.00 13.15
N GLY A 6 -48.63 36.67 13.18
CA GLY A 6 -47.60 35.91 13.90
C GLY A 6 -46.32 35.82 13.09
N ALA A 7 -45.19 36.18 13.69
CA ALA A 7 -43.86 35.98 13.16
C ALA A 7 -43.37 34.56 13.50
N VAL A 8 -42.89 33.83 12.49
CA VAL A 8 -42.23 32.52 12.66
C VAL A 8 -40.72 32.78 12.74
N THR A 9 -40.12 32.55 13.91
CA THR A 9 -38.66 32.53 14.09
C THR A 9 -38.11 31.17 13.67
N LEU A 10 -37.36 31.14 12.57
CA LEU A 10 -36.49 30.03 12.18
C LEU A 10 -35.25 30.03 13.10
N VAL A 11 -35.18 29.06 14.01
CA VAL A 11 -33.95 28.78 14.77
C VAL A 11 -33.05 27.92 13.88
N GLY A 12 -31.98 28.54 13.35
CA GLY A 12 -30.92 27.81 12.65
C GLY A 12 -30.07 27.02 13.64
N MET A 13 -30.02 25.69 13.50
CA MET A 13 -29.03 24.86 14.19
C MET A 13 -27.66 25.09 13.58
N ALA A 14 -26.73 25.63 14.37
CA ALA A 14 -25.31 25.65 14.03
C ALA A 14 -24.71 24.27 14.32
N PHE A 15 -24.10 23.63 13.32
CA PHE A 15 -23.29 22.43 13.49
C PHE A 15 -21.96 22.80 14.18
N PRO A 16 -21.66 22.28 15.39
CA PRO A 16 -20.35 22.45 16.01
C PRO A 16 -19.44 21.34 15.49
N GLY A 17 -18.62 21.64 14.49
CA GLY A 17 -17.78 20.59 13.90
C GLY A 17 -16.76 21.08 12.89
N THR A 18 -16.24 22.30 13.04
CA THR A 18 -15.03 22.69 12.31
C THR A 18 -13.85 22.01 12.98
N TRP A 19 -13.42 20.86 12.44
CA TRP A 19 -12.07 20.38 12.72
C TRP A 19 -11.10 21.46 12.25
N PRO A 20 -10.25 22.02 13.13
CA PRO A 20 -9.23 22.92 12.67
C PRO A 20 -8.31 22.09 11.78
N ALA A 21 -8.33 22.37 10.47
CA ALA A 21 -7.29 21.91 9.58
C ALA A 21 -5.99 22.48 10.13
N LEU A 22 -5.19 21.64 10.78
CA LEU A 22 -3.84 22.01 11.16
C LEU A 22 -3.15 22.43 9.86
N ALA A 23 -2.66 23.67 9.83
CA ALA A 23 -1.90 24.16 8.70
C ALA A 23 -0.78 23.15 8.42
N VAL A 24 -0.77 22.57 7.22
CA VAL A 24 0.36 21.77 6.76
C VAL A 24 1.57 22.70 6.81
N PRO A 25 2.62 22.41 7.59
CA PRO A 25 3.77 23.28 7.68
C PRO A 25 4.35 23.45 6.27
N THR A 26 4.19 24.64 5.68
CA THR A 26 4.79 25.00 4.39
C THR A 26 6.25 25.41 4.54
N GLY A 27 6.84 25.15 5.72
CA GLY A 27 8.24 25.40 5.99
C GLY A 27 9.10 24.46 5.17
N ARG A 28 10.08 25.02 4.44
CA ARG A 28 11.15 24.25 3.84
C ARG A 28 11.81 23.45 4.97
N VAL A 29 11.76 22.12 4.89
CA VAL A 29 12.54 21.26 5.80
C VAL A 29 14.00 21.70 5.66
N PRO A 30 14.68 22.09 6.74
CA PRO A 30 16.09 22.45 6.67
C PRO A 30 16.88 21.35 5.94
N ASP A 31 17.81 21.69 5.05
CA ASP A 31 18.74 20.75 4.37
C ASP A 31 19.75 20.14 5.37
N THR A 32 19.36 19.97 6.63
CA THR A 32 20.16 19.28 7.63
C THR A 32 20.21 17.81 7.26
N PRO A 33 21.41 17.23 7.06
CA PRO A 33 21.54 15.81 6.78
C PRO A 33 20.85 15.01 7.88
N ILE A 34 20.06 14.00 7.50
CA ILE A 34 19.46 13.08 8.46
C ILE A 34 20.59 12.47 9.30
N PRO A 35 20.50 12.49 10.64
CA PRO A 35 21.54 11.94 11.50
C PRO A 35 21.88 10.51 11.07
N SER A 36 23.18 10.19 11.00
CA SER A 36 23.64 8.86 10.60
C SER A 36 23.28 7.83 11.69
N GLY A 37 22.08 7.27 11.59
CA GLY A 37 21.58 6.21 12.45
C GLY A 37 21.99 4.81 11.98
N LYS A 38 21.44 3.79 12.65
CA LYS A 38 21.55 2.38 12.22
C LYS A 38 21.01 2.23 10.79
N PRO A 39 21.66 1.44 9.90
CA PRO A 39 21.14 1.20 8.56
C PRO A 39 19.75 0.60 8.57
N LEU A 40 18.85 1.16 7.75
CA LEU A 40 17.48 0.67 7.60
C LEU A 40 17.49 -0.65 6.80
N ARG A 41 17.07 -1.76 7.41
CA ARG A 41 16.98 -3.07 6.74
C ARG A 41 15.63 -3.20 6.04
N VAL A 42 15.64 -3.12 4.72
CA VAL A 42 14.44 -3.21 3.88
C VAL A 42 14.39 -4.60 3.24
N LYS A 43 13.26 -5.29 3.37
CA LYS A 43 12.97 -6.54 2.66
C LYS A 43 12.01 -6.27 1.51
N PRO A 44 12.48 -6.33 0.25
CA PRO A 44 11.60 -6.31 -0.91
C PRO A 44 10.85 -7.64 -1.03
N VAL A 45 9.54 -7.57 -1.26
CA VAL A 45 8.68 -8.75 -1.41
C VAL A 45 7.78 -8.56 -2.62
N LEU A 46 7.91 -9.39 -3.65
CA LEU A 46 6.98 -9.42 -4.77
C LEU A 46 5.87 -10.43 -4.49
N VAL A 47 4.63 -9.94 -4.39
CA VAL A 47 3.44 -10.77 -4.17
C VAL A 47 2.68 -10.88 -5.49
N TYR A 48 2.51 -12.11 -5.98
CA TYR A 48 1.85 -12.37 -7.25
C TYR A 48 1.12 -13.71 -7.24
N HIS A 49 0.24 -13.89 -8.20
CA HIS A 49 -0.40 -15.16 -8.50
C HIS A 49 -0.56 -15.27 -10.01
N LEU A 50 -0.15 -16.42 -10.57
CA LEU A 50 -0.32 -16.72 -11.99
C LEU A 50 -1.56 -17.58 -12.17
N GLU A 51 -2.62 -16.94 -12.65
CA GLU A 51 -3.91 -17.58 -12.90
C GLU A 51 -3.80 -18.63 -14.01
N GLN A 52 -4.52 -19.75 -13.83
CA GLN A 52 -4.62 -20.81 -14.83
C GLN A 52 -5.95 -20.77 -15.56
N ARG A 53 -5.92 -20.93 -16.89
CA ARG A 53 -7.14 -20.94 -17.70
C ARG A 53 -8.07 -22.06 -17.30
N ARG A 54 -9.34 -21.71 -17.05
CA ARG A 54 -10.43 -22.66 -16.80
C ARG A 54 -11.56 -22.45 -17.80
N GLU A 55 -12.07 -23.55 -18.34
CA GLU A 55 -13.17 -23.50 -19.31
C GLU A 55 -14.45 -22.94 -18.64
N LYS A 56 -15.20 -22.12 -19.37
CA LYS A 56 -16.50 -21.54 -18.93
C LYS A 56 -16.45 -20.81 -17.58
N THR A 57 -15.28 -20.32 -17.17
CA THR A 57 -15.08 -19.63 -15.89
C THR A 57 -14.29 -18.35 -16.12
N SER A 58 -14.66 -17.25 -15.47
CA SER A 58 -13.78 -16.08 -15.37
C SER A 58 -12.60 -16.44 -14.49
N TRP A 59 -11.40 -16.45 -15.06
CA TRP A 59 -10.21 -16.99 -14.40
C TRP A 59 -9.08 -15.96 -14.28
N ARG A 60 -9.26 -14.71 -14.71
CA ARG A 60 -8.15 -13.73 -14.70
C ARG A 60 -8.51 -12.49 -13.92
N SER A 61 -7.62 -12.11 -13.03
CA SER A 61 -7.57 -10.79 -12.40
C SER A 61 -6.96 -9.73 -13.32
N TYR A 62 -7.17 -8.46 -12.99
CA TYR A 62 -6.75 -7.26 -13.76
C TYR A 62 -5.23 -6.93 -13.68
N GLY A 63 -4.38 -7.93 -13.42
CA GLY A 63 -2.93 -7.78 -13.29
C GLY A 63 -2.13 -7.95 -14.59
N GLY A 64 -0.97 -7.30 -14.66
CA GLY A 64 -0.05 -7.33 -15.79
C GLY A 64 0.89 -8.54 -15.84
N LEU A 65 1.11 -9.23 -14.71
CA LEU A 65 1.94 -10.44 -14.66
C LEU A 65 1.11 -11.67 -15.01
N ARG A 66 1.47 -12.39 -16.08
CA ARG A 66 0.67 -13.48 -16.64
C ARG A 66 1.44 -14.78 -16.77
N THR A 67 2.75 -14.68 -16.91
CA THR A 67 3.66 -15.80 -17.13
C THR A 67 4.83 -15.72 -16.14
N GLN A 68 5.56 -16.81 -15.99
CA GLN A 68 6.79 -16.80 -15.20
C GLN A 68 7.87 -15.88 -15.80
N ASP A 69 7.85 -15.69 -17.12
CA ASP A 69 8.76 -14.74 -17.78
C ASP A 69 8.43 -13.29 -17.38
N ASP A 70 7.15 -12.92 -17.34
CA ASP A 70 6.73 -11.59 -16.84
C ASP A 70 7.22 -11.37 -15.40
N VAL A 71 7.12 -12.40 -14.55
CA VAL A 71 7.59 -12.35 -13.16
C VAL A 71 9.10 -12.16 -13.11
N ALA A 72 9.87 -12.92 -13.90
CA ALA A 72 11.33 -12.80 -13.96
C ALA A 72 11.76 -11.41 -14.44
N GLN A 73 11.09 -10.87 -15.47
CA GLN A 73 11.32 -9.51 -15.94
C GLN A 73 11.01 -8.47 -14.86
N GLU A 74 9.94 -8.66 -14.09
CA GLU A 74 9.58 -7.74 -13.02
C GLU A 74 10.54 -7.82 -11.82
N ILE A 75 11.02 -9.00 -11.45
CA ILE A 75 12.07 -9.15 -10.43
C ILE A 75 13.32 -8.36 -10.83
N ASN A 76 13.79 -8.54 -12.07
CA ASN A 76 14.95 -7.81 -12.60
C ASN A 76 14.74 -6.29 -12.60
N ARG A 77 13.53 -5.84 -12.96
CA ARG A 77 13.15 -4.43 -12.92
C ARG A 77 13.19 -3.88 -11.51
N ILE A 78 12.56 -4.56 -10.55
CA ILE A 78 12.54 -4.16 -9.15
C ILE A 78 13.97 -4.08 -8.60
N ASP A 79 14.81 -5.08 -8.86
CA ASP A 79 16.20 -5.07 -8.41
C ASP A 79 16.99 -3.86 -8.96
N GLY A 80 16.81 -3.53 -10.25
CA GLY A 80 17.43 -2.36 -10.87
C GLY A 80 16.94 -1.03 -10.28
N GLU A 81 15.62 -0.91 -10.07
CA GLU A 81 14.99 0.26 -9.46
C GLU A 81 15.47 0.46 -8.01
N LEU A 82 15.53 -0.62 -7.23
CA LEU A 82 15.96 -0.58 -5.83
C LEU A 82 17.44 -0.25 -5.68
N ARG A 83 18.32 -0.76 -6.55
CA ARG A 83 19.73 -0.35 -6.58
C ARG A 83 19.87 1.15 -6.86
N THR A 84 19.07 1.66 -7.80
CA THR A 84 19.05 3.10 -8.14
C THR A 84 18.50 3.94 -7.00
N LEU A 85 17.50 3.44 -6.27
CA LEU A 85 16.95 4.12 -5.10
C LEU A 85 17.96 4.15 -3.95
N ALA A 86 18.61 3.03 -3.66
CA ALA A 86 19.60 2.93 -2.60
C ALA A 86 20.84 3.81 -2.86
N SER A 87 21.27 3.97 -4.12
CA SER A 87 22.39 4.86 -4.46
C SER A 87 22.09 6.35 -4.31
N LYS A 88 20.80 6.72 -4.25
CA LYS A 88 20.32 8.09 -4.06
C LYS A 88 19.83 8.37 -2.64
N ALA A 89 19.82 7.38 -1.76
CA ALA A 89 19.36 7.54 -0.39
C ALA A 89 20.34 8.41 0.40
N GLU A 90 19.82 9.42 1.10
CA GLU A 90 20.61 10.31 1.97
C GLU A 90 20.87 9.71 3.37
N PHE A 91 20.48 8.46 3.58
CA PHE A 91 20.67 7.70 4.81
C PHE A 91 21.09 6.25 4.50
N PRO A 92 21.73 5.55 5.46
CA PRO A 92 22.19 4.20 5.21
C PRO A 92 21.02 3.21 5.04
N VAL A 93 20.96 2.53 3.91
CA VAL A 93 19.96 1.51 3.59
C VAL A 93 20.64 0.18 3.31
N THR A 94 20.13 -0.90 3.93
CA THR A 94 20.51 -2.28 3.62
C THR A 94 19.33 -2.98 2.96
N LEU A 95 19.41 -3.17 1.64
CA LEU A 95 18.44 -3.95 0.90
C LEU A 95 18.73 -5.44 1.08
N LEU A 96 17.79 -6.18 1.64
CA LEU A 96 17.83 -7.64 1.68
C LEU A 96 17.45 -8.21 0.30
N PRO A 97 17.82 -9.47 -0.01
CA PRO A 97 17.43 -10.11 -1.27
C PRO A 97 15.92 -10.07 -1.46
N LEU A 98 15.45 -9.78 -2.68
CA LEU A 98 14.04 -9.82 -3.02
C LEU A 98 13.48 -11.23 -2.79
N SER A 99 12.35 -11.32 -2.09
CA SER A 99 11.59 -12.56 -1.98
C SER A 99 10.32 -12.49 -2.82
N THR A 100 9.83 -13.65 -3.22
CA THR A 100 8.54 -13.81 -3.89
C THR A 100 7.56 -14.50 -2.97
N ILE A 101 6.28 -14.17 -3.12
CA ILE A 101 5.16 -14.92 -2.55
C ILE A 101 4.17 -15.19 -3.67
N SER A 102 4.01 -16.48 -3.98
CA SER A 102 3.07 -17.00 -4.97
C SER A 102 2.12 -18.06 -4.43
N SER A 103 2.31 -18.47 -3.18
CA SER A 103 1.54 -19.50 -2.49
C SER A 103 1.51 -19.27 -0.97
N ASP A 104 0.54 -19.88 -0.28
CA ASP A 104 0.40 -19.79 1.18
C ASP A 104 1.66 -20.16 1.99
N PRO A 105 2.39 -21.25 1.71
CA PRO A 105 3.55 -21.65 2.51
C PRO A 105 4.73 -20.67 2.41
N GLU A 106 4.78 -19.83 1.38
CA GLU A 106 5.84 -18.84 1.18
C GLU A 106 5.70 -17.62 2.10
N VAL A 107 4.51 -17.39 2.67
CA VAL A 107 4.22 -16.17 3.43
C VAL A 107 4.95 -16.14 4.78
N GLN A 108 4.86 -17.21 5.55
CA GLN A 108 5.40 -17.24 6.92
C GLN A 108 6.92 -17.05 6.97
N PRO A 109 7.73 -17.73 6.12
CA PRO A 109 9.18 -17.51 6.09
C PRO A 109 9.57 -16.06 5.77
N VAL A 110 8.78 -15.37 4.93
CA VAL A 110 9.01 -13.95 4.62
C VAL A 110 8.60 -13.07 5.79
N ALA A 111 7.47 -13.34 6.45
CA ALA A 111 7.00 -12.60 7.62
C ALA A 111 7.97 -12.68 8.81
N ASP A 112 8.63 -13.83 8.99
CA ASP A 112 9.63 -14.05 10.04
C ASP A 112 11.01 -13.47 9.70
N CYS A 113 11.17 -12.91 8.50
CA CYS A 113 12.44 -12.32 8.07
C CYS A 113 12.84 -11.18 9.01
N ALA A 114 14.08 -11.23 9.49
CA ALA A 114 14.65 -10.14 10.26
C ALA A 114 14.87 -8.91 9.36
N ALA A 115 13.86 -8.05 9.25
CA ALA A 115 13.92 -6.74 8.61
C ALA A 115 13.25 -5.69 9.50
N ASP A 116 13.50 -4.42 9.20
CA ASP A 116 12.84 -3.30 9.88
C ASP A 116 11.57 -2.90 9.10
N VAL A 117 11.65 -2.95 7.76
CA VAL A 117 10.56 -2.57 6.84
C VAL A 117 10.39 -3.63 5.75
N PHE A 118 9.14 -3.97 5.44
CA PHE A 118 8.76 -4.70 4.25
C PHE A 118 8.31 -3.72 3.17
N LEU A 119 8.95 -3.79 2.00
CA LEU A 119 8.53 -3.09 0.79
C LEU A 119 7.84 -4.11 -0.13
N VAL A 120 6.52 -4.13 -0.05
CA VAL A 120 5.69 -5.14 -0.68
C VAL A 120 5.22 -4.63 -2.05
N PHE A 121 5.63 -5.31 -3.12
CA PHE A 121 5.16 -5.08 -4.48
C PHE A 121 3.92 -5.94 -4.71
N GLY A 122 2.75 -5.33 -4.57
CA GLY A 122 1.47 -6.04 -4.66
C GLY A 122 1.01 -6.25 -6.10
N ALA A 123 1.62 -7.14 -6.86
CA ALA A 123 1.23 -7.37 -8.26
C ALA A 123 -0.13 -8.08 -8.39
N SER A 124 -0.36 -9.11 -7.58
CA SER A 124 -1.65 -9.80 -7.44
C SER A 124 -1.62 -10.67 -6.16
N GLY A 125 -2.33 -11.80 -6.12
CA GLY A 125 -2.31 -12.71 -4.97
C GLY A 125 -3.42 -12.49 -3.94
N ALA A 126 -3.48 -13.38 -2.95
CA ALA A 126 -4.54 -13.39 -1.96
C ALA A 126 -4.39 -12.26 -0.93
N GLN A 127 -5.51 -11.69 -0.50
CA GLN A 127 -5.55 -10.66 0.55
C GLN A 127 -4.90 -11.13 1.85
N SER A 128 -5.13 -12.40 2.22
CA SER A 128 -4.59 -13.01 3.43
C SER A 128 -3.06 -12.99 3.48
N TRP A 129 -2.36 -13.00 2.33
CA TRP A 129 -0.91 -12.91 2.29
C TRP A 129 -0.42 -11.53 2.73
N LEU A 130 -1.05 -10.46 2.22
CA LEU A 130 -0.73 -9.09 2.62
C LEU A 130 -1.09 -8.82 4.08
N GLU A 131 -2.22 -9.35 4.56
CA GLU A 131 -2.62 -9.21 5.96
C GLU A 131 -1.66 -9.90 6.92
N LYS A 132 -1.16 -11.10 6.57
CA LYS A 132 -0.11 -11.80 7.33
C LYS A 132 1.20 -11.01 7.37
N LEU A 133 1.62 -10.41 6.25
CA LEU A 133 2.79 -9.53 6.22
C LEU A 133 2.58 -8.29 7.08
N ALA A 134 1.40 -7.67 7.03
CA ALA A 134 1.04 -6.52 7.87
C ALA A 134 1.02 -6.87 9.36
N ALA A 135 0.58 -8.08 9.71
CA ALA A 135 0.53 -8.59 11.09
C ALA A 135 1.88 -9.04 11.66
N SER A 136 2.96 -9.04 10.86
CA SER A 136 4.32 -9.45 11.29
C SER A 136 4.97 -8.53 12.34
N GLY A 137 4.35 -7.40 12.66
CA GLY A 137 4.91 -6.37 13.54
C GLY A 137 6.02 -5.53 12.90
N LYS A 138 6.30 -5.72 11.60
CA LYS A 138 7.21 -4.88 10.82
C LYS A 138 6.48 -3.71 10.20
N HIS A 139 7.19 -2.61 9.95
CA HIS A 139 6.63 -1.55 9.11
C HIS A 139 6.40 -2.08 7.70
N ASN A 140 5.22 -1.83 7.13
CA ASN A 140 4.83 -2.35 5.83
C ASN A 140 4.49 -1.20 4.88
N ILE A 141 5.14 -1.19 3.71
CA ILE A 141 4.85 -0.27 2.63
C ILE A 141 4.36 -1.11 1.45
N LEU A 142 3.10 -0.92 1.05
CA LEU A 142 2.55 -1.53 -0.15
C LEU A 142 2.80 -0.62 -1.35
N PHE A 143 3.72 -1.01 -2.21
CA PHE A 143 3.96 -0.39 -3.50
C PHE A 143 3.04 -1.00 -4.56
N VAL A 144 2.33 -0.13 -5.29
CA VAL A 144 1.42 -0.50 -6.37
C VAL A 144 1.82 0.19 -7.67
N ARG A 145 1.99 -0.60 -8.74
CA ARG A 145 2.41 -0.13 -10.06
C ARG A 145 1.21 0.11 -10.97
N HIS A 146 1.20 1.25 -11.66
CA HIS A 146 0.20 1.57 -12.70
C HIS A 146 0.85 1.97 -14.03
N LYS A 147 1.74 2.97 -14.04
CA LYS A 147 2.35 3.50 -15.27
C LYS A 147 3.82 3.15 -15.50
N SER A 148 4.54 2.71 -14.48
CA SER A 148 5.99 2.46 -14.54
C SER A 148 6.35 1.01 -14.92
N GLY A 149 5.45 0.25 -15.54
CA GLY A 149 5.63 -1.16 -15.88
C GLY A 149 4.30 -1.93 -15.84
N PRO A 150 4.30 -3.24 -15.54
CA PRO A 150 3.05 -4.02 -15.50
C PRO A 150 2.09 -3.46 -14.44
N VAL A 151 0.81 -3.39 -14.77
CA VAL A 151 -0.23 -2.94 -13.83
C VAL A 151 -0.39 -3.97 -12.72
N TYR A 152 -0.47 -3.49 -11.49
CA TYR A 152 -0.67 -4.31 -10.30
C TYR A 152 -2.15 -4.31 -9.92
N LEU A 153 -2.72 -5.49 -9.66
CA LEU A 153 -4.12 -5.61 -9.21
C LEU A 153 -4.38 -4.79 -7.95
N TRP A 154 -3.44 -4.77 -7.01
CA TRP A 154 -3.61 -4.06 -5.75
C TRP A 154 -3.68 -2.53 -5.91
N TYR A 155 -3.29 -1.97 -7.05
CA TYR A 155 -3.55 -0.55 -7.37
C TYR A 155 -5.05 -0.24 -7.34
N GLU A 156 -5.87 -1.16 -7.81
CA GLU A 156 -7.33 -1.02 -7.87
C GLU A 156 -7.98 -1.29 -6.51
N ILE A 157 -7.56 -2.37 -5.83
CA ILE A 157 -8.37 -2.96 -4.76
C ILE A 157 -7.81 -2.78 -3.34
N ALA A 158 -6.57 -2.26 -3.16
CA ALA A 158 -5.95 -2.17 -1.83
C ALA A 158 -6.79 -1.36 -0.83
N HIS A 159 -7.31 -0.22 -1.25
CA HIS A 159 -8.12 0.64 -0.37
C HIS A 159 -9.39 -0.09 0.12
N TRP A 160 -10.14 -0.68 -0.81
CA TRP A 160 -11.39 -1.38 -0.47
C TRP A 160 -11.14 -2.65 0.36
N ARG A 161 -10.17 -3.47 -0.04
CA ARG A 161 -9.90 -4.77 0.59
C ARG A 161 -9.19 -4.66 1.93
N LEU A 162 -8.15 -3.83 2.03
CA LEU A 162 -7.31 -3.78 3.23
C LEU A 162 -7.81 -2.77 4.26
N LEU A 163 -8.25 -1.59 3.83
CA LEU A 163 -8.63 -0.50 4.74
C LEU A 163 -10.12 -0.50 5.08
N ARG A 164 -11.00 -0.82 4.11
CA ARG A 164 -12.45 -0.90 4.33
C ARG A 164 -12.96 -2.31 4.60
N LYS A 165 -12.09 -3.33 4.56
CA LYS A 165 -12.46 -4.74 4.78
C LYS A 165 -13.61 -5.26 3.93
N SER A 166 -13.80 -4.69 2.74
CA SER A 166 -14.93 -4.97 1.84
C SER A 166 -16.30 -4.60 2.42
N GLU A 167 -16.35 -3.63 3.33
CA GLU A 167 -17.56 -3.13 3.96
C GLU A 167 -17.90 -1.70 3.49
N ASP A 168 -19.20 -1.43 3.38
CA ASP A 168 -19.69 -0.11 2.99
C ASP A 168 -19.49 0.93 4.10
N GLU A 169 -19.62 0.52 5.36
CA GLU A 169 -19.36 1.36 6.53
C GLU A 169 -17.92 1.18 7.01
N LYS A 170 -17.29 2.26 7.46
CA LYS A 170 -15.93 2.21 8.00
C LYS A 170 -16.02 2.11 9.51
N THR A 171 -15.68 0.95 10.07
CA THR A 171 -15.54 0.79 11.52
C THR A 171 -14.30 1.57 11.97
N GLU A 172 -14.50 2.61 12.78
CA GLU A 172 -13.42 3.44 13.37
C GLU A 172 -12.64 2.71 14.46
#